data_AF-C3Y097-F1
#
_entry.id   AF-C3Y097-F1
#
_cell.length_a   1.000
_cell.length_b   1.000
_cell.length_c   1.000
_cell.angle_alpha   90.00
_cell.angle_beta   90.00
_cell.angle_gamma   90.00
#
_symmetry.space_group_name_H-M   'P 1'
#
loop_
_entity.id
_entity.type
_entity.pdbx_description
1 polymer ?
#
loop_
_entity_poly.entity_id
_entity_poly.type
_entity_poly.pdbx_seq_one_letter_code
_entity_poly.pdbx_strand_id
1 'polypeptide(L)'
;MGANMGCSNSKKMSHESESANSGDSTPPKSSTPSALDERLPLTQKQKFLLLKSWKGVARQISQCGKTMLIRLFKDDPQLMAVFNQKFRHLRERDADVLYQDAILDAHAATVMEALHEAITHLDDSVFVMKVLHDVGKMHQRYNVDPSVFLKVEKPFLTAVSEVLGDRYTKNMEEIYTITIKFILATLSEGATMELTEDEQKNLGRLWRPPGRVHKFVRPEKVAAIVDAQSEENGVH
;
A
#
# COMPACT_ATOMS: atom_id res chain seq x y z
N MET A 1 -13.72 -70.88 22.27
CA MET A 1 -13.16 -71.08 23.62
C MET A 1 -13.08 -69.70 24.30
N GLY A 2 -13.75 -69.55 25.45
CA GLY A 2 -13.71 -68.40 26.39
C GLY A 2 -14.32 -67.08 25.88
N ALA A 3 -15.56 -66.66 26.15
CA ALA A 3 -16.37 -66.51 27.38
C ALA A 3 -15.98 -65.34 28.30
N ASN A 4 -16.87 -64.33 28.35
CA ASN A 4 -17.33 -63.51 29.51
C ASN A 4 -16.29 -62.72 30.33
N MET A 5 -16.56 -61.68 31.13
CA MET A 5 -17.71 -60.98 31.75
C MET A 5 -17.08 -59.63 32.21
N GLY A 6 -17.72 -58.48 32.41
CA GLY A 6 -19.03 -58.19 32.96
C GLY A 6 -18.88 -57.13 34.08
N CYS A 7 -19.89 -56.25 34.16
CA CYS A 7 -20.35 -55.47 35.32
C CYS A 7 -19.64 -54.16 35.76
N SER A 8 -20.29 -53.07 35.33
CA SER A 8 -20.92 -52.01 36.13
C SER A 8 -21.02 -52.21 37.64
N ASN A 9 -20.86 -51.13 38.43
CA ASN A 9 -21.80 -50.83 39.51
C ASN A 9 -21.81 -49.36 39.96
N SER A 10 -23.04 -48.86 40.14
CA SER A 10 -23.42 -47.56 40.71
C SER A 10 -23.19 -47.46 42.21
N LYS A 11 -22.96 -46.24 42.72
CA LYS A 11 -23.42 -45.84 44.07
C LYS A 11 -23.60 -44.32 44.19
N LYS A 12 -24.86 -43.91 44.39
CA LYS A 12 -25.27 -42.61 44.96
C LYS A 12 -25.06 -42.65 46.47
N MET A 13 -24.59 -41.56 47.08
CA MET A 13 -25.08 -41.05 48.38
C MET A 13 -24.92 -39.52 48.43
N SER A 14 -25.93 -38.89 49.02
CA SER A 14 -26.18 -37.47 49.21
C SER A 14 -25.64 -36.95 50.55
N HIS A 15 -25.25 -35.67 50.63
CA HIS A 15 -25.37 -34.84 51.83
C HIS A 15 -25.37 -33.34 51.48
N GLU A 16 -26.42 -32.65 51.95
CA GLU A 16 -26.53 -31.19 52.25
C GLU A 16 -25.44 -30.75 53.27
N SER A 17 -25.02 -29.50 53.46
CA SER A 17 -25.50 -28.16 53.08
C SER A 17 -24.36 -27.11 53.22
N GLU A 18 -24.60 -25.91 52.66
CA GLU A 18 -24.13 -24.57 53.10
C GLU A 18 -22.68 -24.07 52.83
N SER A 19 -22.58 -23.16 51.86
CA SER A 19 -22.50 -21.69 52.08
C SER A 19 -21.40 -20.99 51.26
N ALA A 20 -21.86 -19.98 50.50
CA ALA A 20 -21.20 -18.75 50.07
C ALA A 20 -19.80 -18.81 49.42
N ASN A 21 -19.74 -18.58 48.10
CA ASN A 21 -18.83 -17.55 47.58
C ASN A 21 -19.30 -17.03 46.21
N SER A 22 -19.34 -15.70 46.11
CA SER A 22 -19.60 -14.95 44.88
C SER A 22 -18.51 -15.19 43.85
N GLY A 23 -18.90 -15.49 42.61
CA GLY A 23 -18.00 -15.66 41.48
C GLY A 23 -18.73 -15.32 40.19
N ASP A 24 -18.66 -14.04 39.83
CA ASP A 24 -19.12 -13.45 38.58
C ASP A 24 -18.75 -14.31 37.37
N SER A 25 -19.76 -14.97 36.78
CA SER A 25 -19.61 -15.77 35.56
C SER A 25 -20.09 -14.94 34.38
N THR A 26 -19.19 -14.12 33.85
CA THR A 26 -19.37 -13.52 32.52
C THR A 26 -19.17 -14.62 31.46
N PRO A 27 -20.13 -14.82 30.53
CA PRO A 27 -19.95 -15.78 29.45
C PRO A 27 -18.85 -15.31 28.49
N PRO A 28 -18.11 -16.22 27.84
CA PRO A 28 -17.04 -15.84 26.93
C PRO A 28 -17.66 -15.08 25.75
N LYS A 29 -17.20 -13.84 25.54
CA LYS A 29 -17.57 -13.02 24.40
C LYS A 29 -17.32 -13.83 23.14
N SER A 30 -18.41 -14.17 22.46
CA SER A 30 -18.43 -14.64 21.09
C SER A 30 -17.53 -13.73 20.25
N SER A 31 -16.62 -14.35 19.50
CA SER A 31 -15.81 -13.69 18.49
C SER A 31 -16.74 -13.12 17.41
N THR A 32 -17.12 -11.86 17.55
CA THR A 32 -17.82 -11.11 16.51
C THR A 32 -16.96 -11.13 15.24
N PRO A 33 -17.49 -11.49 14.07
CA PRO A 33 -16.76 -11.32 12.82
C PRO A 33 -16.42 -9.83 12.70
N SER A 34 -15.12 -9.53 12.59
CA SER A 34 -14.56 -8.18 12.50
C SER A 34 -15.51 -7.25 11.77
N ALA A 35 -16.09 -6.28 12.50
CA ALA A 35 -16.94 -5.27 11.91
C ALA A 35 -16.21 -4.65 10.71
N LEU A 36 -16.89 -4.55 9.57
CA LEU A 36 -16.35 -3.85 8.41
C LEU A 36 -16.00 -2.43 8.84
N ASP A 37 -14.76 -2.01 8.59
CA ASP A 37 -14.40 -0.61 8.79
C ASP A 37 -15.08 0.21 7.69
N GLU A 38 -16.12 0.97 8.07
CA GLU A 38 -16.93 1.77 7.13
C GLU A 38 -16.11 2.78 6.33
N ARG A 39 -14.89 3.11 6.78
CA ARG A 39 -13.99 4.03 6.08
C ARG A 39 -13.35 3.41 4.85
N LEU A 40 -13.35 2.09 4.75
CA LEU A 40 -12.75 1.37 3.62
C LEU A 40 -13.84 0.93 2.64
N PRO A 41 -13.75 1.30 1.35
CA PRO A 41 -14.77 0.96 0.37
C PRO A 41 -14.66 -0.50 -0.14
N LEU A 42 -14.14 -1.43 0.67
CA LEU A 42 -13.92 -2.82 0.29
C LEU A 42 -14.57 -3.77 1.29
N THR A 43 -15.30 -4.76 0.78
CA THR A 43 -15.74 -5.91 1.59
C THR A 43 -14.54 -6.78 2.00
N GLN A 44 -14.68 -7.57 3.08
CA GLN A 44 -13.66 -8.55 3.49
C GLN A 44 -13.24 -9.49 2.35
N LYS A 45 -14.21 -9.93 1.53
CA LYS A 45 -13.95 -10.79 0.36
C LYS A 45 -13.10 -10.07 -0.69
N GLN A 46 -13.44 -8.82 -1.03
CA GLN A 46 -12.68 -8.04 -1.99
C GLN A 46 -11.26 -7.77 -1.48
N LYS A 47 -11.10 -7.43 -0.20
CA LYS A 47 -9.80 -7.25 0.44
C LYS A 47 -8.96 -8.53 0.38
N PHE A 48 -9.54 -9.70 0.70
CA PHE A 48 -8.83 -10.97 0.61
C PHE A 48 -8.32 -11.24 -0.82
N LEU A 49 -9.16 -11.03 -1.83
CA LEU A 49 -8.79 -11.21 -3.24
C LEU A 49 -7.72 -10.21 -3.69
N LEU A 50 -7.84 -8.94 -3.27
CA LEU A 50 -6.84 -7.91 -3.49
C LEU A 50 -5.48 -8.36 -2.93
N LEU A 51 -5.39 -8.67 -1.64
CA LEU A 51 -4.15 -9.09 -0.99
C LEU A 51 -3.54 -10.35 -1.63
N LYS A 52 -4.38 -11.32 -2.00
CA LYS A 52 -3.92 -12.56 -2.66
C LYS A 52 -3.32 -12.26 -4.03
N SER A 53 -3.98 -11.46 -4.86
CA SER A 53 -3.49 -11.08 -6.18
C SER A 53 -2.28 -10.13 -6.11
N TRP A 54 -2.26 -9.24 -5.13
CA TRP A 54 -1.19 -8.26 -4.89
C TRP A 54 0.16 -8.94 -4.65
N LYS A 55 0.19 -10.16 -4.10
CA LYS A 55 1.42 -10.96 -4.01
C LYS A 55 2.10 -11.17 -5.37
N GLY A 56 1.33 -11.27 -6.45
CA GLY A 56 1.85 -11.34 -7.82
C GLY A 56 2.47 -10.01 -8.25
N VAL A 57 1.78 -8.91 -7.98
CA VAL A 57 2.26 -7.54 -8.26
C VAL A 57 3.52 -7.22 -7.47
N ALA A 58 3.54 -7.52 -6.17
CA ALA A 58 4.66 -7.30 -5.26
C ALA A 58 5.95 -8.02 -5.70
N ARG A 59 5.85 -9.14 -6.43
CA ARG A 59 7.02 -9.83 -6.98
C ARG A 59 7.67 -9.07 -8.14
N GLN A 60 6.89 -8.25 -8.86
CA GLN A 60 7.30 -7.46 -10.02
C GLN A 60 7.10 -5.96 -9.78
N ILE A 61 7.25 -5.53 -8.52
CA ILE A 61 6.81 -4.21 -8.07
C ILE A 61 7.57 -3.05 -8.74
N SER A 62 8.88 -3.18 -8.97
CA SER A 62 9.67 -2.20 -9.71
C SER A 62 9.20 -2.09 -11.17
N GLN A 63 9.02 -3.22 -11.87
CA GLN A 63 8.50 -3.23 -13.24
C GLN A 63 7.11 -2.61 -13.32
N CYS A 64 6.22 -2.96 -12.39
CA CYS A 64 4.87 -2.39 -12.30
C CYS A 64 4.93 -0.87 -12.14
N GLY A 65 5.74 -0.37 -11.21
CA GLY A 65 5.90 1.06 -10.95
C GLY A 65 6.46 1.84 -12.14
N LYS A 66 7.52 1.32 -12.79
CA LYS A 66 8.10 1.95 -13.97
C LYS A 66 7.09 2.01 -15.12
N THR A 67 6.40 0.91 -15.37
CA THR A 67 5.37 0.84 -16.40
C THR A 67 4.25 1.85 -16.14
N MET A 68 3.80 1.96 -14.88
CA MET A 68 2.82 2.95 -14.46
C MET A 68 3.31 4.39 -14.71
N LEU A 69 4.52 4.75 -14.27
CA LEU A 69 5.03 6.12 -14.43
C LEU A 69 5.30 6.49 -15.88
N ILE A 70 5.86 5.58 -16.68
CA ILE A 70 6.09 5.82 -18.11
C ILE A 70 4.76 6.06 -18.82
N ARG A 71 3.72 5.29 -18.49
CA ARG A 71 2.37 5.53 -19.00
C ARG A 71 1.81 6.88 -18.57
N LEU A 72 1.97 7.24 -17.30
CA LEU A 72 1.53 8.54 -16.78
C LEU A 72 2.16 9.70 -17.57
N PHE A 73 3.47 9.65 -17.83
CA PHE A 73 4.16 10.69 -18.60
C PHE A 73 3.82 10.69 -20.09
N LYS A 74 3.48 9.54 -20.66
CA LYS A 74 2.97 9.46 -22.04
C LYS A 74 1.55 10.04 -22.17
N ASP A 75 0.68 9.72 -21.22
CA ASP A 75 -0.71 10.19 -21.22
C ASP A 75 -0.80 11.69 -20.88
N ASP A 76 0.13 12.20 -20.06
CA ASP A 76 0.25 13.63 -19.75
C ASP A 76 1.71 14.10 -19.73
N PRO A 77 2.25 14.50 -20.90
CA PRO A 77 3.63 14.99 -21.00
C PRO A 77 3.90 16.24 -20.17
N GLN A 78 2.88 17.02 -19.81
CA GLN A 78 3.04 18.22 -18.98
C GLN A 78 3.41 17.86 -17.55
N LEU A 79 3.08 16.65 -17.06
CA LEU A 79 3.50 16.19 -15.73
C LEU A 79 5.01 16.09 -15.61
N MET A 80 5.72 15.78 -16.70
CA MET A 80 7.20 15.82 -16.68
C MET A 80 7.72 17.18 -16.21
N ALA A 81 6.96 18.26 -16.44
CA ALA A 81 7.35 19.60 -15.99
C ALA A 81 7.33 19.75 -14.46
N VAL A 82 6.39 19.11 -13.77
CA VAL A 82 6.34 19.04 -12.28
C VAL A 82 7.55 18.25 -11.76
N PHE A 83 7.97 17.25 -12.53
CA PHE A 83 9.13 16.41 -12.27
C PHE A 83 10.48 17.04 -12.67
N ASN A 84 10.49 18.25 -13.28
CA ASN A 84 11.69 18.88 -13.84
C ASN A 84 12.82 19.13 -12.84
N GLN A 85 12.56 19.22 -11.53
CA GLN A 85 13.67 19.35 -10.56
C GLN A 85 14.55 18.10 -10.48
N LYS A 86 14.00 16.91 -10.78
CA LYS A 86 14.70 15.62 -10.68
C LYS A 86 14.82 14.87 -12.01
N PHE A 87 14.01 15.22 -13.01
CA PHE A 87 13.84 14.46 -14.25
C PHE A 87 14.00 15.32 -15.52
N ARG A 88 14.65 16.48 -15.41
CA ARG A 88 14.85 17.39 -16.54
C ARG A 88 15.53 16.71 -17.74
N HIS A 89 16.45 15.78 -17.49
CA HIS A 89 17.20 15.02 -18.50
C HIS A 89 16.34 13.99 -19.26
N LEU A 90 15.18 13.65 -18.68
CA LEU A 90 14.24 12.68 -19.23
C LEU A 90 13.13 13.29 -20.08
N ARG A 91 13.06 14.62 -20.15
CA ARG A 91 12.04 15.30 -20.96
C ARG A 91 12.20 14.90 -22.43
N GLU A 92 11.07 14.58 -23.07
CA GLU A 92 11.02 14.21 -24.51
C GLU A 92 11.85 12.96 -24.87
N ARG A 93 12.25 12.13 -23.89
CA ARG A 93 12.95 10.86 -24.15
C ARG A 93 11.96 9.75 -24.51
N ASP A 94 12.42 8.82 -25.34
CA ASP A 94 11.67 7.62 -25.68
C ASP A 94 11.47 6.70 -24.47
N ALA A 95 10.41 5.89 -24.53
CA ALA A 95 10.00 5.01 -23.45
C ALA A 95 11.10 4.04 -22.99
N ASP A 96 11.90 3.54 -23.92
CA ASP A 96 12.99 2.59 -23.64
C ASP A 96 14.13 3.26 -22.85
N VAL A 97 14.37 4.55 -23.09
CA VAL A 97 15.34 5.37 -22.34
C VAL A 97 14.80 5.65 -20.94
N LEU A 98 13.53 6.03 -20.83
CA LEU A 98 12.88 6.22 -19.53
C LEU A 98 12.93 4.94 -18.67
N TYR A 99 12.71 3.78 -19.28
CA TYR A 99 12.68 2.50 -18.57
C TYR A 99 14.03 2.10 -17.93
N GLN A 100 15.13 2.60 -18.50
CA GLN A 100 16.49 2.35 -18.05
C GLN A 100 17.01 3.42 -17.08
N ASP A 101 16.27 4.52 -16.89
CA ASP A 101 16.69 5.61 -16.02
C ASP A 101 16.62 5.22 -14.54
N ALA A 102 17.74 5.39 -13.85
CA ALA A 102 17.89 5.01 -12.46
C ALA A 102 17.12 5.91 -11.49
N ILE A 103 16.95 7.20 -11.83
CA ILE A 103 16.19 8.14 -11.02
C ILE A 103 14.70 7.79 -11.12
N LEU A 104 14.23 7.40 -12.31
CA LEU A 104 12.85 6.97 -12.52
C LEU A 104 12.59 5.65 -11.80
N ASP A 105 13.52 4.70 -11.87
CA ASP A 105 13.40 3.43 -11.15
C ASP A 105 13.32 3.65 -9.63
N ALA A 106 14.15 4.54 -9.08
CA ALA A 106 14.10 4.92 -7.67
C ALA A 106 12.77 5.56 -7.24
N HIS A 107 12.24 6.44 -8.09
CA HIS A 107 10.98 7.09 -7.80
C HIS A 107 9.81 6.10 -7.93
N ALA A 108 9.80 5.27 -8.97
CA ALA A 108 8.85 4.17 -9.15
C ALA A 108 8.85 3.25 -7.92
N ALA A 109 10.03 2.87 -7.42
CA ALA A 109 10.17 2.09 -6.19
C ALA A 109 9.50 2.78 -4.99
N THR A 110 9.79 4.07 -4.79
CA THR A 110 9.23 4.84 -3.65
C THR A 110 7.71 4.94 -3.71
N VAL A 111 7.15 5.22 -4.89
CA VAL A 111 5.70 5.30 -5.10
C VAL A 111 5.06 3.93 -4.86
N MET A 112 5.63 2.87 -5.43
CA MET A 112 5.07 1.53 -5.28
C MET A 112 5.18 1.01 -3.86
N GLU A 113 6.16 1.44 -3.05
CA GLU A 113 6.24 1.08 -1.65
C GLU A 113 5.16 1.77 -0.81
N ALA A 114 4.84 3.04 -1.07
CA ALA A 114 3.70 3.70 -0.44
C ALA A 114 2.37 2.99 -0.77
N LEU A 115 2.18 2.60 -2.04
CA LEU A 115 1.02 1.81 -2.47
C LEU A 115 1.01 0.42 -1.82
N HIS A 116 2.18 -0.23 -1.70
CA HIS A 116 2.30 -1.53 -1.05
C HIS A 116 1.91 -1.44 0.43
N GLU A 117 2.42 -0.45 1.15
CA GLU A 117 2.12 -0.24 2.55
C GLU A 117 0.62 -0.02 2.77
N ALA A 118 0.02 0.87 1.96
CA ALA A 118 -1.41 1.15 2.02
C ALA A 118 -2.25 -0.10 1.74
N ILE A 119 -1.93 -0.87 0.70
CA ILE A 119 -2.69 -2.08 0.30
C ILE A 119 -2.54 -3.20 1.34
N THR A 120 -1.34 -3.41 1.87
CA THR A 120 -1.06 -4.52 2.79
C THR A 120 -1.62 -4.30 4.20
N HIS A 121 -1.92 -3.05 4.58
CA HIS A 121 -2.46 -2.69 5.89
C HIS A 121 -3.92 -2.17 5.84
N LEU A 122 -4.69 -2.51 4.81
CA LEU A 122 -6.13 -2.14 4.67
C LEU A 122 -7.04 -2.70 5.79
N ASP A 123 -6.55 -3.17 6.93
CA ASP A 123 -7.32 -3.55 8.15
C ASP A 123 -7.21 -2.46 9.19
N ASP A 124 -6.17 -1.65 9.10
CA ASP A 124 -5.94 -0.51 9.96
C ASP A 124 -6.18 0.76 9.14
N SER A 125 -7.45 1.16 9.01
CA SER A 125 -7.80 2.36 8.24
C SER A 125 -7.14 3.61 8.82
N VAL A 126 -6.94 3.68 10.13
CA VAL A 126 -6.30 4.81 10.80
C VAL A 126 -4.85 4.91 10.36
N PHE A 127 -4.12 3.79 10.37
CA PHE A 127 -2.76 3.73 9.86
C PHE A 127 -2.68 4.07 8.37
N VAL A 128 -3.52 3.45 7.54
CA VAL A 128 -3.50 3.68 6.08
C VAL A 128 -3.81 5.15 5.76
N MET A 129 -4.83 5.73 6.38
CA MET A 129 -5.16 7.15 6.19
C MET A 129 -4.00 8.05 6.61
N LYS A 130 -3.36 7.77 7.75
CA LYS A 130 -2.18 8.53 8.19
C LYS A 130 -1.05 8.45 7.17
N VAL A 131 -0.70 7.25 6.70
CA VAL A 131 0.33 7.03 5.67
C VAL A 131 0.03 7.83 4.41
N LEU A 132 -1.20 7.73 3.89
CA LEU A 132 -1.60 8.41 2.67
C LEU A 132 -1.65 9.94 2.86
N HIS A 133 -2.11 10.44 4.01
CA HIS A 133 -2.06 11.87 4.31
C HIS A 133 -0.63 12.38 4.40
N ASP A 134 0.28 11.66 5.07
CA ASP A 134 1.68 12.03 5.18
C ASP A 134 2.37 12.07 3.80
N VAL A 135 2.05 11.12 2.92
CA VAL A 135 2.53 11.11 1.53
C VAL A 135 1.92 12.28 0.75
N GLY A 136 0.62 12.55 0.87
CA GLY A 136 -0.07 13.67 0.21
C GLY A 136 0.52 15.03 0.62
N LYS A 137 0.64 15.26 1.93
CA LYS A 137 1.29 16.44 2.52
C LYS A 137 2.71 16.64 2.00
N MET A 138 3.51 15.57 1.91
CA MET A 138 4.87 15.63 1.37
C MET A 138 4.91 16.17 -0.07
N HIS A 139 3.89 15.90 -0.89
CA HIS A 139 3.81 16.43 -2.26
C HIS A 139 3.53 17.93 -2.35
N GLN A 140 3.04 18.57 -1.28
CA GLN A 140 2.93 20.04 -1.21
C GLN A 140 4.29 20.72 -1.39
N ARG A 141 5.38 20.06 -0.97
CA ARG A 141 6.76 20.55 -1.16
C ARG A 141 7.10 20.83 -2.62
N TYR A 142 6.49 20.08 -3.53
CA TYR A 142 6.76 20.15 -4.96
C TYR A 142 5.69 20.94 -5.72
N ASN A 143 4.75 21.59 -5.02
CA ASN A 143 3.63 22.32 -5.61
C ASN A 143 2.85 21.48 -6.64
N VAL A 144 2.68 20.18 -6.36
CA VAL A 144 1.92 19.27 -7.21
C VAL A 144 0.45 19.59 -7.02
N ASP A 145 -0.26 19.88 -8.11
CA ASP A 145 -1.71 20.03 -8.07
C ASP A 145 -2.37 18.71 -7.63
N PRO A 146 -3.25 18.70 -6.62
CA PRO A 146 -3.87 17.47 -6.12
C PRO A 146 -4.62 16.65 -7.20
N SER A 147 -5.13 17.29 -8.25
CA SER A 147 -5.77 16.58 -9.38
C SER A 147 -4.81 15.66 -10.15
N VAL A 148 -3.48 15.88 -10.04
CA VAL A 148 -2.46 15.02 -10.64
C VAL A 148 -2.52 13.61 -10.07
N PHE A 149 -2.85 13.43 -8.80
CA PHE A 149 -2.98 12.09 -8.21
C PHE A 149 -4.02 11.25 -8.97
N LEU A 150 -5.15 11.85 -9.34
CA LEU A 150 -6.22 11.14 -10.05
C LEU A 150 -5.79 10.63 -11.43
N LYS A 151 -4.79 11.27 -12.06
CA LYS A 151 -4.22 10.83 -13.34
C LYS A 151 -3.46 9.51 -13.23
N VAL A 152 -3.10 9.07 -12.02
CA VAL A 152 -2.42 7.79 -11.75
C VAL A 152 -3.35 6.58 -11.92
N GLU A 153 -4.68 6.76 -11.80
CA GLU A 153 -5.65 5.66 -11.81
C GLU A 153 -5.47 4.73 -13.02
N LYS A 154 -5.61 5.27 -14.24
CA LYS A 154 -5.54 4.47 -15.48
C LYS A 154 -4.15 3.84 -15.69
N PRO A 155 -3.02 4.58 -15.55
CA PRO A 155 -1.69 3.98 -15.62
C PRO A 155 -1.46 2.84 -14.61
N PHE A 156 -1.95 3.00 -13.38
CA PHE A 156 -1.84 1.97 -12.33
C PHE A 156 -2.62 0.71 -12.70
N LEU A 157 -3.90 0.85 -13.05
CA LEU A 157 -4.74 -0.30 -13.42
C LEU A 157 -4.16 -1.05 -14.62
N THR A 158 -3.66 -0.32 -15.63
CA THR A 158 -3.04 -0.94 -16.81
C THR A 158 -1.76 -1.69 -16.43
N ALA A 159 -0.90 -1.12 -15.59
CA ALA A 159 0.33 -1.78 -15.14
C ALA A 159 0.05 -3.03 -14.30
N VAL A 160 -0.94 -2.99 -13.41
CA VAL A 160 -1.37 -4.16 -12.62
C VAL A 160 -1.94 -5.25 -13.53
N SER A 161 -2.76 -4.87 -14.51
CA SER A 161 -3.33 -5.79 -15.50
C SER A 161 -2.25 -6.58 -16.24
N GLU A 162 -1.20 -5.92 -16.71
CA GLU A 162 -0.10 -6.59 -17.40
C GLU A 162 0.68 -7.55 -16.51
N VAL A 163 0.93 -7.16 -15.25
CA VAL A 163 1.65 -8.02 -14.31
C VAL A 163 0.83 -9.26 -13.93
N LEU A 164 -0.49 -9.14 -13.88
CA LEU A 164 -1.38 -10.22 -13.51
C LEU A 164 -1.82 -11.08 -14.71
N GLY A 165 -1.77 -10.55 -15.93
CA GLY A 165 -2.16 -11.23 -17.17
C GLY A 165 -3.58 -11.81 -17.05
N ASP A 166 -3.76 -13.07 -17.41
CA ASP A 166 -5.04 -13.78 -17.35
C ASP A 166 -5.69 -13.82 -15.95
N ARG A 167 -4.92 -13.56 -14.88
CA ARG A 167 -5.47 -13.46 -13.52
C ARG A 167 -6.19 -12.14 -13.25
N TYR A 168 -6.01 -11.13 -14.11
CA TYR A 168 -6.70 -9.85 -14.03
C TYR A 168 -8.10 -9.93 -14.66
N THR A 169 -8.98 -10.66 -13.97
CA THR A 169 -10.40 -10.78 -14.37
C THR A 169 -11.15 -9.46 -14.18
N LYS A 170 -12.34 -9.31 -14.79
CA LYS A 170 -13.23 -8.16 -14.57
C LYS A 170 -13.53 -7.90 -13.09
N ASN A 171 -13.72 -8.95 -12.29
CA ASN A 171 -13.91 -8.80 -10.85
C ASN A 171 -12.64 -8.25 -10.17
N MET A 172 -11.44 -8.60 -10.65
CA MET A 172 -10.21 -8.01 -10.13
C MET A 172 -10.06 -6.55 -10.55
N GLU A 173 -10.41 -6.20 -11.78
CA GLU A 173 -10.45 -4.81 -12.25
C GLU A 173 -11.30 -3.96 -11.32
N GLU A 174 -12.55 -4.36 -11.05
CA GLU A 174 -13.45 -3.66 -10.13
C GLU A 174 -12.83 -3.46 -8.74
N ILE A 175 -12.20 -4.49 -8.18
CA ILE A 175 -11.53 -4.43 -6.86
C ILE A 175 -10.36 -3.44 -6.89
N TYR A 176 -9.49 -3.52 -7.90
CA TYR A 176 -8.35 -2.62 -8.03
C TYR A 176 -8.79 -1.18 -8.29
N THR A 177 -9.85 -0.95 -9.07
CA THR A 177 -10.42 0.38 -9.32
C THR A 177 -10.93 1.01 -8.03
N ILE A 178 -11.71 0.28 -7.24
CA ILE A 178 -12.19 0.79 -5.93
C ILE A 178 -11.00 1.13 -5.02
N THR A 179 -10.02 0.23 -4.96
CA THR A 179 -8.83 0.38 -4.11
C THR A 179 -8.02 1.61 -4.50
N ILE A 180 -7.69 1.76 -5.78
CA ILE A 180 -6.84 2.86 -6.23
C ILE A 180 -7.56 4.19 -6.11
N LYS A 181 -8.86 4.26 -6.40
CA LYS A 181 -9.65 5.49 -6.22
C LYS A 181 -9.67 5.95 -4.77
N PHE A 182 -9.83 5.03 -3.82
CA PHE A 182 -9.71 5.33 -2.40
C PHE A 182 -8.34 5.92 -2.08
N ILE A 183 -7.27 5.24 -2.48
CA ILE A 183 -5.89 5.68 -2.20
C ILE A 183 -5.61 7.06 -2.78
N LEU A 184 -5.97 7.30 -4.04
CA LEU A 184 -5.72 8.56 -4.72
C LEU A 184 -6.56 9.71 -4.15
N ALA A 185 -7.80 9.45 -3.75
CA ALA A 185 -8.64 10.44 -3.07
C ALA A 185 -8.02 10.86 -1.72
N THR A 186 -7.58 9.89 -0.90
CA THR A 186 -6.94 10.18 0.38
C THR A 186 -5.59 10.90 0.22
N LEU A 187 -4.79 10.55 -0.79
CA LEU A 187 -3.56 11.29 -1.14
C LEU A 187 -3.87 12.74 -1.53
N SER A 188 -4.88 12.93 -2.38
CA SER A 188 -5.34 14.26 -2.81
C SER A 188 -5.84 15.08 -1.63
N GLU A 189 -6.57 14.47 -0.69
CA GLU A 189 -7.00 15.12 0.55
C GLU A 189 -5.81 15.58 1.38
N GLY A 190 -4.85 14.69 1.65
CA GLY A 190 -3.63 15.02 2.39
C GLY A 190 -2.81 16.14 1.74
N ALA A 191 -2.78 16.19 0.40
CA ALA A 191 -2.12 17.27 -0.34
C ALA A 191 -2.81 18.63 -0.20
N THR A 192 -4.05 18.69 0.28
CA THR A 192 -4.79 19.93 0.55
C THR A 192 -4.85 20.30 2.04
N MET A 193 -4.44 19.39 2.93
CA MET A 193 -4.47 19.63 4.37
C MET A 193 -3.47 20.70 4.79
N GLU A 194 -3.85 21.52 5.76
CA GLU A 194 -2.92 22.45 6.40
C GLU A 194 -1.79 21.69 7.10
N LEU A 195 -0.57 22.18 6.90
CA LEU A 195 0.63 21.66 7.55
C LEU A 195 0.79 22.36 8.89
N THR A 196 1.04 21.59 9.95
CA THR A 196 1.50 22.20 11.21
C THR A 196 2.88 22.81 11.01
N GLU A 197 3.29 23.71 11.91
CA GLU A 197 4.65 24.29 11.84
C GLU A 197 5.75 23.23 11.84
N ASP A 198 5.56 22.15 12.60
CA ASP A 198 6.51 21.05 12.68
C ASP A 198 6.51 20.20 11.41
N GLU A 199 5.35 19.96 10.80
CA GLU A 199 5.25 19.28 9.51
C GLU A 199 5.87 20.13 8.39
N GLN A 200 5.66 21.45 8.39
CA GLN A 200 6.28 22.37 7.44
C GLN A 200 7.81 22.32 7.54
N LYS A 201 8.37 22.34 8.76
CA LYS A 201 9.82 22.23 9.01
C LYS A 201 10.38 20.86 8.63
N ASN A 202 9.58 19.80 8.75
CA ASN A 202 10.02 18.41 8.56
C ASN A 202 9.41 17.72 7.33
N LEU A 203 8.93 18.47 6.34
CA LEU A 203 8.14 17.94 5.22
C LEU A 203 8.89 16.83 4.43
N GLY A 204 10.21 16.94 4.31
CA GLY A 204 11.07 15.92 3.69
C GLY A 204 11.30 14.65 4.53
N ARG A 205 10.80 14.60 5.77
CA ARG A 205 10.86 13.44 6.68
C ARG A 205 9.49 12.85 6.96
N LEU A 206 8.41 13.54 6.57
CA LEU A 206 7.02 13.19 6.88
C LEU A 206 6.67 11.77 6.41
N TRP A 207 7.16 11.39 5.22
CA TRP A 207 7.13 10.02 4.76
C TRP A 207 8.54 9.48 4.52
N ARG A 208 8.88 8.43 5.26
CA ARG A 208 9.97 7.50 4.94
C ARG A 208 9.37 6.10 4.99
N PRO A 209 9.52 5.29 3.93
CA PRO A 209 9.01 3.92 3.96
C PRO A 209 9.62 3.18 5.17
N PRO A 210 8.81 2.44 5.95
CA PRO A 210 9.33 1.61 7.03
C PRO A 210 10.34 0.62 6.46
N GLY A 211 11.37 0.32 7.25
CA GLY A 211 12.58 -0.36 6.77
C GLY A 211 12.36 -1.52 5.79
N ARG A 212 12.90 -1.34 4.57
CA ARG A 212 13.53 -2.35 3.72
C ARG A 212 12.64 -3.54 3.30
N VAL A 213 11.73 -3.35 2.33
CA VAL A 213 11.38 -4.49 1.47
C VAL A 213 12.62 -4.85 0.66
N HIS A 214 13.10 -6.09 0.82
CA HIS A 214 14.42 -6.61 0.45
C HIS A 214 14.80 -6.54 -1.06
N LYS A 215 14.05 -5.80 -1.88
CA LYS A 215 14.16 -5.75 -3.35
C LYS A 215 14.20 -4.34 -3.95
N PHE A 216 14.05 -3.27 -3.17
CA PHE A 216 14.12 -1.92 -3.71
C PHE A 216 15.56 -1.40 -3.80
N VAL A 217 15.85 -0.61 -4.83
CA VAL A 217 17.14 0.06 -5.00
C VAL A 217 17.35 1.01 -3.81
N ARG A 218 18.46 0.82 -3.12
CA ARG A 218 18.88 1.59 -1.94
C ARG A 218 18.87 3.10 -2.24
N PRO A 219 18.22 3.95 -1.42
CA PRO A 219 18.28 5.41 -1.59
C PRO A 219 19.70 5.96 -1.63
N GLU A 220 20.65 5.36 -0.90
CA GLU A 220 22.07 5.74 -0.96
C GLU A 220 22.72 5.43 -2.32
N LYS A 221 22.27 4.39 -3.02
CA LYS A 221 22.71 4.11 -4.40
C LYS A 221 22.08 5.09 -5.37
N VAL A 222 20.86 5.56 -5.12
CA VAL A 222 20.20 6.58 -5.95
C VAL A 222 20.94 7.91 -5.86
N ALA A 223 21.30 8.35 -4.65
CA ALA A 223 22.12 9.55 -4.46
C ALA A 223 23.48 9.42 -5.18
N ALA A 224 24.18 8.30 -5.01
CA ALA A 224 25.45 8.05 -5.69
C ALA A 224 25.31 7.98 -7.22
N ILE A 225 24.18 7.50 -7.75
CA ILE A 225 23.91 7.49 -9.20
C ILE A 225 23.60 8.90 -9.71
N VAL A 226 22.85 9.71 -8.96
CA VAL A 226 22.60 11.12 -9.30
C VAL A 226 23.91 11.91 -9.31
N ASP A 227 24.78 11.68 -8.33
CA ASP A 227 26.10 12.31 -8.25
C ASP A 227 26.98 11.87 -9.44
N ALA A 228 27.03 10.56 -9.73
CA ALA A 228 27.79 10.02 -10.87
C ALA A 228 27.28 10.49 -12.25
N GLN A 229 25.96 10.61 -12.43
CA GLN A 229 25.36 11.11 -13.68
C GLN A 229 25.51 12.62 -13.84
N SER A 230 25.65 13.37 -12.73
CA SER A 230 25.95 14.81 -12.76
C SER A 230 27.40 15.06 -13.16
N GLU A 231 28.33 14.19 -12.73
CA GLU A 231 29.74 14.21 -13.14
C GLU A 231 29.92 13.81 -14.63
N GLU A 232 29.13 12.86 -15.13
CA GLU A 232 29.20 12.39 -16.52
C GLU A 232 28.60 13.40 -17.53
N ASN A 233 27.59 14.19 -17.13
CA ASN A 233 26.93 15.16 -18.00
C ASN A 233 27.55 16.57 -18.01
N GLY A 234 28.69 16.77 -17.32
CA GLY A 234 29.55 17.95 -17.49
C GLY A 234 28.81 19.29 -17.53
N VAL A 235 28.06 19.63 -16.48
CA VAL A 235 27.58 21.01 -16.28
C VAL A 235 28.53 21.70 -15.31
N HIS A 236 29.56 22.33 -15.87
CA HIS A 236 30.21 23.50 -15.30
C HIS A 236 29.72 24.74 -16.03
#